data_AF-A0A7S3DAM9-F1
#
_entry.id   AF-A0A7S3DAM9-F1
#
_cell.length_a   1.000
_cell.length_b   1.000
_cell.length_c   1.000
_cell.angle_alpha   90.00
_cell.angle_beta   90.00
_cell.angle_gamma   90.00
#
_symmetry.space_group_name_H-M   'P 1'
#
loop_
_entity.id
_entity.type
_entity.pdbx_description
1 polymer ?
#
loop_
_entity_poly.entity_id
_entity_poly.type
_entity_poly.pdbx_seq_one_letter_code
_entity_poly.pdbx_strand_id
1 'polypeptide(L)'
;MGESGEGEVLLPSSFTVGERVDVQGEKATVKFIGYIKKDEDTKKIVEVEEGDLWLGLEWDDKERGKHSGEGLFEVGVPGSGSFVKAAKVTRAFTLLQTVEEKYNDILGNAAEPTDMFVPTAKDNRVGIELVGRDKAINRYKNLHLLKTVSLDHSKAGKVGNAEETAEKLKVLEELDVSHSLFSDWMEVEKLGLALPTLRALQLNRCRISLPAAFPVEASPLSQLKVIALNRTGLSFKQVCTACTRLPQLEALHIANNQLTNLSDAADIVNAALASVKVIDMDGNEISEWREVATLAKLPNLKKLILSDNKLTDVEAEEGDFAALENLSLSGNKLDDWKCTIPMLHFKHLTEAK
;
A
#
# COMPACT_ATOMS: atom_id res chain seq x y z
N MET A 1 27.07 -6.12 47.59
CA MET A 1 27.38 -5.82 46.18
C MET A 1 26.04 -5.58 45.53
N GLY A 2 25.69 -4.31 45.37
CA GLY A 2 24.36 -3.86 44.97
C GLY A 2 24.14 -4.04 43.48
N GLU A 3 22.92 -4.41 43.15
CA GLU A 3 22.35 -4.60 41.82
C GLU A 3 22.38 -3.30 41.00
N SER A 4 22.70 -3.43 39.71
CA SER A 4 22.38 -2.42 38.69
C SER A 4 21.38 -3.05 37.73
N GLY A 5 20.09 -2.93 38.07
CA GLY A 5 19.00 -3.17 37.13
C GLY A 5 19.00 -2.05 36.09
N GLU A 6 19.30 -2.40 34.84
CA GLU A 6 18.99 -1.56 33.69
C GLU A 6 17.46 -1.49 33.58
N GLY A 7 16.89 -0.42 34.13
CA GLY A 7 15.50 -0.09 33.94
C GLY A 7 15.29 0.35 32.49
N GLU A 8 14.73 -0.52 31.66
CA GLU A 8 14.01 -0.12 30.46
C GLU A 8 13.01 0.97 30.86
N VAL A 9 13.29 2.22 30.43
CA VAL A 9 12.33 3.31 30.55
C VAL A 9 11.19 2.99 29.59
N LEU A 10 10.15 2.35 30.12
CA LEU A 10 8.88 2.14 29.44
C LEU A 10 8.27 3.52 29.12
N LEU A 11 8.54 4.02 27.91
CA LEU A 11 7.83 5.17 27.35
C LEU A 11 6.32 4.82 27.29
N PRO A 12 5.42 5.77 27.64
CA PRO A 12 4.00 5.47 27.79
C PRO A 12 3.37 5.12 26.44
N SER A 13 3.07 3.83 26.20
CA SER A 13 2.28 3.35 25.04
C SER A 13 2.67 4.00 23.71
N SER A 14 3.98 4.08 23.50
CA SER A 14 4.67 5.03 22.65
C SER A 14 4.49 4.75 21.16
N PHE A 15 4.73 5.79 20.37
CA PHE A 15 4.97 5.62 18.94
C PHE A 15 6.11 4.62 18.71
N THR A 16 6.17 4.01 17.53
CA THR A 16 7.23 3.09 17.11
C THR A 16 7.83 3.55 15.79
N VAL A 17 9.17 3.55 15.70
CA VAL A 17 9.87 3.83 14.45
C VAL A 17 9.41 2.83 13.39
N GLY A 18 9.10 3.33 12.19
CA GLY A 18 8.52 2.56 11.10
C GLY A 18 6.98 2.58 11.05
N GLU A 19 6.28 2.97 12.11
CA GLU A 19 4.82 3.07 12.04
C GLU A 19 4.38 4.22 11.13
N ARG A 20 3.23 4.04 10.46
CA ARG A 20 2.61 5.09 9.66
C ARG A 20 1.64 5.90 10.50
N VAL A 21 1.66 7.20 10.28
CA VAL A 21 0.85 8.20 11.00
C VAL A 21 0.19 9.18 10.03
N ASP A 22 -0.86 9.84 10.50
CA ASP A 22 -1.57 10.91 9.81
C ASP A 22 -1.38 12.24 10.53
N VAL A 23 -1.07 13.29 9.77
CA VAL A 23 -0.99 14.65 10.29
C VAL A 23 -1.78 15.56 9.36
N GLN A 24 -2.99 15.93 9.81
CA GLN A 24 -3.89 16.80 9.06
C GLN A 24 -4.24 16.26 7.66
N GLY A 25 -4.42 14.94 7.53
CA GLY A 25 -4.74 14.27 6.27
C GLY A 25 -3.53 13.81 5.45
N GLU A 26 -2.33 14.28 5.77
CA GLU A 26 -1.09 13.86 5.13
C GLU A 26 -0.49 12.65 5.84
N LYS A 27 -0.06 11.64 5.07
CA LYS A 27 0.54 10.41 5.60
C LYS A 27 2.05 10.54 5.73
N ALA A 28 2.60 9.96 6.79
CA ALA A 28 4.03 9.91 7.02
C ALA A 28 4.45 8.63 7.73
N THR A 29 5.75 8.34 7.67
CA THR A 29 6.40 7.26 8.42
C THR A 29 7.25 7.84 9.54
N VAL A 30 7.11 7.31 10.75
CA VAL A 30 7.94 7.71 11.90
C VAL A 30 9.36 7.19 11.71
N LYS A 31 10.37 8.07 11.82
CA LYS A 31 11.80 7.76 11.68
C LYS A 31 12.60 8.02 12.94
N PHE A 32 12.13 8.94 13.77
CA PHE A 32 12.77 9.30 15.04
C PHE A 32 11.71 9.59 16.09
N ILE A 33 12.01 9.27 17.34
CA ILE A 33 11.15 9.52 18.50
C ILE A 33 12.07 9.99 19.61
N GLY A 34 11.88 11.20 20.10
CA GLY A 34 12.71 11.73 21.17
C GLY A 34 12.37 13.17 21.54
N TYR A 35 13.12 13.69 22.50
CA TYR A 35 13.00 15.08 22.94
C TYR A 35 14.06 15.90 22.22
N ILE A 36 13.67 16.98 21.57
CA ILE A 36 14.60 17.83 20.81
C ILE A 36 14.46 19.29 21.25
N LYS A 37 15.58 20.01 21.22
CA LYS A 37 15.62 21.48 21.34
C LYS A 37 16.48 22.07 20.23
N LYS A 38 16.28 23.36 19.99
CA LYS A 38 17.19 24.14 19.14
C LYS A 38 18.31 24.68 20.02
N ASP A 39 19.54 24.28 19.73
CA ASP A 39 20.73 24.75 20.42
C ASP A 39 20.89 26.28 20.27
N GLU A 40 21.19 26.97 21.37
CA GLU A 40 21.18 28.43 21.39
C GLU A 40 22.35 29.03 20.58
N ASP A 41 23.50 28.37 20.59
CA ASP A 41 24.74 28.82 19.97
C ASP A 41 24.81 28.44 18.49
N THR A 42 24.57 27.17 18.17
CA THR A 42 24.72 26.63 16.81
C THR A 42 23.44 26.73 15.97
N LYS A 43 22.30 27.03 16.60
CA LYS A 43 20.95 26.99 15.99
C LYS A 43 20.57 25.63 15.39
N LYS A 44 21.33 24.57 15.68
CA LYS A 44 21.03 23.20 15.23
C LYS A 44 20.00 22.54 16.13
N ILE A 45 19.29 21.55 15.59
CA ILE A 45 18.41 20.70 16.38
C ILE A 45 19.29 19.65 17.08
N VAL A 46 19.15 19.53 18.39
CA VAL A 46 19.87 18.57 19.23
C VAL A 46 18.88 17.79 20.09
N GLU A 47 19.19 16.52 20.32
CA GLU A 47 18.45 15.65 21.22
C GLU A 47 18.74 15.99 22.68
N VAL A 48 17.73 15.87 23.55
CA VAL A 48 17.80 16.15 24.98
C VAL A 48 17.10 15.06 25.80
N GLU A 49 17.36 15.04 27.10
CA GLU A 49 16.81 14.02 28.00
C GLU A 49 15.37 14.32 28.45
N GLU A 50 14.94 15.58 28.44
CA GLU A 50 13.61 16.00 28.91
C GLU A 50 12.98 17.07 28.01
N GLY A 51 11.65 17.04 27.88
CA GLY A 51 10.87 18.07 27.17
C GLY A 51 9.58 17.55 26.55
N ASP A 52 9.09 18.28 25.53
CA ASP A 52 7.99 17.82 24.68
C ASP A 52 8.46 16.67 23.79
N LEU A 53 7.62 15.63 23.61
CA LEU A 53 7.92 14.54 22.69
C LEU A 53 7.74 14.99 21.23
N TRP A 54 8.79 14.80 20.43
CA TRP A 54 8.79 15.06 18.99
C TRP A 54 8.98 13.77 18.20
N LEU A 55 8.35 13.74 17.04
CA LEU A 55 8.50 12.69 16.04
C LEU A 55 9.25 13.28 14.84
N GLY A 56 10.32 12.62 14.42
CA GLY A 56 10.88 12.81 13.09
C GLY A 56 10.08 11.98 12.10
N LEU A 57 9.47 12.64 11.13
CA LEU A 57 8.59 12.03 10.14
C LEU A 57 9.21 12.13 8.75
N GLU A 58 9.10 11.06 7.97
CA GLU A 58 9.29 11.07 6.52
C GLU A 58 7.93 11.10 5.84
N TRP A 59 7.61 12.18 5.13
CA TRP A 59 6.33 12.34 4.44
C TRP A 59 6.23 11.43 3.20
N ASP A 60 5.01 11.01 2.89
CA ASP A 60 4.71 10.38 1.60
C ASP A 60 4.84 11.40 0.46
N ASP A 61 4.33 12.62 0.68
CA ASP A 61 4.56 13.77 -0.22
C ASP A 61 5.82 14.54 0.19
N LYS A 62 6.84 14.53 -0.69
CA LYS A 62 8.10 15.24 -0.48
C LYS A 62 7.91 16.75 -0.27
N GLU A 63 6.90 17.36 -0.88
CA GLU A 63 6.66 18.82 -0.82
C GLU A 63 6.23 19.26 0.58
N ARG A 64 5.75 18.33 1.42
CA ARG A 64 5.40 18.60 2.81
C ARG A 64 6.61 18.65 3.73
N GLY A 65 7.73 18.08 3.30
CA GLY A 65 8.97 18.04 4.06
C GLY A 65 9.67 19.39 4.16
N LYS A 66 10.60 19.48 5.10
CA LYS A 66 11.35 20.71 5.44
C LYS A 66 12.85 20.50 5.51
N HIS A 67 13.28 19.28 5.83
CA HIS A 67 14.68 18.92 6.03
C HIS A 67 14.91 17.44 5.79
N SER A 68 16.17 16.98 5.84
CA SER A 68 16.52 15.56 5.66
C SER A 68 16.84 14.83 6.97
N GLY A 69 16.30 15.33 8.08
CA GLY A 69 16.39 14.72 9.41
C GLY A 69 17.47 15.30 10.32
N GLU A 70 18.22 16.30 9.85
CA GLU A 70 19.14 17.12 10.65
C GLU A 70 20.19 16.30 11.45
N GLY A 71 20.54 15.11 10.95
CA GLY A 71 21.48 14.19 11.59
C GLY A 71 20.90 13.28 12.68
N LEU A 72 19.61 13.42 13.02
CA LEU A 72 18.92 12.55 13.98
C LEU A 72 18.24 11.34 13.32
N PHE A 73 17.90 11.46 12.03
CA PHE A 73 17.38 10.35 11.24
C PHE A 73 17.64 10.57 9.75
N GLU A 74 17.45 9.51 8.97
CA GLU A 74 17.57 9.54 7.51
C GLU A 74 16.20 9.40 6.85
N VAL A 75 16.10 10.00 5.66
CA VAL A 75 14.93 9.93 4.78
C VAL A 75 15.36 9.37 3.43
N GLY A 76 14.46 8.62 2.79
CA GLY A 76 14.71 8.07 1.45
C GLY A 76 14.75 9.15 0.38
N VAL A 77 13.95 10.22 0.54
CA VAL A 77 13.95 11.38 -0.36
C VAL A 77 14.50 12.62 0.36
N PRO A 78 15.61 13.22 -0.08
CA PRO A 78 16.12 14.45 0.52
C PRO A 78 15.06 15.54 0.59
N GLY A 79 14.95 16.18 1.76
CA GLY A 79 13.96 17.23 2.03
C GLY A 79 12.59 16.74 2.48
N SER A 80 12.28 15.43 2.38
CA SER A 80 10.96 14.87 2.77
C SER A 80 10.76 14.70 4.28
N GLY A 81 11.75 15.06 5.11
CA GLY A 81 11.70 14.93 6.55
C GLY A 81 11.11 16.15 7.26
N SER A 82 10.50 15.96 8.42
CA SER A 82 10.08 17.05 9.33
C SER A 82 10.01 16.59 10.78
N PHE A 83 10.29 17.49 11.73
CA PHE A 83 9.93 17.28 13.13
C PHE A 83 8.51 17.78 13.42
N VAL A 84 7.69 16.93 14.04
CA VAL A 84 6.31 17.24 14.45
C VAL A 84 6.09 16.83 15.90
N LYS A 85 5.45 17.68 16.70
CA LYS A 85 5.07 17.34 18.07
C LYS A 85 4.12 16.14 18.08
N ALA A 86 4.39 15.14 18.93
CA ALA A 86 3.60 13.92 18.99
C ALA A 86 2.09 14.18 19.23
N ALA A 87 1.76 15.22 20.00
CA ALA A 87 0.37 15.62 20.27
C ALA A 87 -0.45 16.05 19.02
N LYS A 88 0.20 16.35 17.89
CA LYS A 88 -0.48 16.72 16.63
C LYS A 88 -0.63 15.54 15.66
N VAL A 89 -0.13 14.37 16.04
CA VAL A 89 -0.02 13.21 15.17
C VAL A 89 -1.11 12.21 15.49
N THR A 90 -1.85 11.78 14.47
CA THR A 90 -2.92 10.78 14.58
C THR A 90 -2.35 9.41 14.22
N ARG A 91 -2.61 8.42 15.07
CA ARG A 91 -2.19 7.03 14.85
C ARG A 91 -3.22 6.26 14.02
N ALA A 92 -2.83 5.09 13.56
CA ALA A 92 -3.70 4.16 12.85
C ALA A 92 -4.97 3.80 13.65
N PHE A 93 -6.11 3.84 12.96
CA PHE A 93 -7.39 3.35 13.44
C PHE A 93 -7.56 1.88 13.09
N THR A 94 -8.47 1.21 13.80
CA THR A 94 -8.85 -0.16 13.44
C THR A 94 -9.69 -0.16 12.17
N LEU A 95 -9.72 -1.31 11.50
CA LEU A 95 -10.48 -1.48 10.27
C LEU A 95 -11.97 -1.17 10.49
N LEU A 96 -12.56 -1.71 11.55
CA LEU A 96 -13.96 -1.45 11.89
C LEU A 96 -14.24 0.00 12.25
N GLN A 97 -13.39 0.65 13.05
CA GLN A 97 -13.54 2.07 13.35
C GLN A 97 -13.55 2.90 12.07
N THR A 98 -12.63 2.61 11.15
CA THR A 98 -12.51 3.35 9.89
C THR A 98 -13.70 3.10 8.97
N VAL A 99 -14.20 1.87 8.92
CA VAL A 99 -15.45 1.52 8.21
C VAL A 99 -16.60 2.32 8.81
N GLU A 100 -16.79 2.25 10.13
CA GLU A 100 -17.88 2.94 10.82
C GLU A 100 -17.80 4.45 10.61
N GLU A 101 -16.62 5.08 10.75
CA GLU A 101 -16.41 6.49 10.45
C GLU A 101 -16.77 6.84 9.01
N LYS A 102 -16.27 6.09 8.03
CA LYS A 102 -16.57 6.35 6.61
C LYS A 102 -18.06 6.26 6.32
N TYR A 103 -18.75 5.26 6.86
CA TYR A 103 -20.19 5.09 6.62
C TYR A 103 -21.04 6.06 7.47
N ASN A 104 -20.58 6.47 8.66
CA ASN A 104 -21.23 7.48 9.48
C ASN A 104 -21.06 8.88 8.88
N ASP A 105 -19.92 9.22 8.29
CA ASP A 105 -19.71 10.49 7.59
C ASP A 105 -20.62 10.62 6.38
N ILE A 106 -20.90 9.53 5.66
CA ILE A 106 -21.90 9.53 4.58
C ILE A 106 -23.30 9.85 5.13
N LEU A 107 -23.61 9.45 6.36
CA LEU A 107 -24.87 9.75 7.04
C LEU A 107 -24.92 11.17 7.61
N GLY A 108 -23.83 11.65 8.20
CA GLY A 108 -23.70 12.97 8.84
C GLY A 108 -23.53 14.13 7.85
N ASN A 109 -22.83 13.91 6.72
CA ASN A 109 -22.73 14.90 5.62
C ASN A 109 -24.02 15.02 4.80
N ALA A 110 -25.03 14.22 5.09
CA ALA A 110 -26.38 14.57 4.71
C ALA A 110 -26.87 15.64 5.71
N ALA A 111 -26.48 16.90 5.48
CA ALA A 111 -26.68 18.05 6.35
C ALA A 111 -28.11 18.21 6.90
N GLU A 112 -28.20 18.79 8.11
CA GLU A 112 -29.45 19.17 8.76
C GLU A 112 -30.45 19.88 7.81
N PRO A 113 -31.78 19.70 8.03
CA PRO A 113 -32.83 20.05 7.07
C PRO A 113 -33.02 21.54 6.75
N THR A 114 -32.19 22.45 7.25
CA THR A 114 -32.45 23.90 7.19
C THR A 114 -31.88 24.63 5.98
N ASP A 115 -30.90 24.07 5.24
CA ASP A 115 -30.14 24.83 4.23
C ASP A 115 -30.39 24.46 2.75
N MET A 116 -31.52 23.80 2.41
CA MET A 116 -31.84 23.47 1.01
C MET A 116 -33.23 23.94 0.57
N PHE A 117 -33.46 25.26 0.64
CA PHE A 117 -34.57 25.89 -0.07
C PHE A 117 -34.01 26.85 -1.13
N VAL A 118 -34.32 26.59 -2.40
CA VAL A 118 -34.10 27.58 -3.46
C VAL A 118 -35.35 28.44 -3.57
N PRO A 119 -35.29 29.78 -3.40
CA PRO A 119 -36.43 30.63 -3.67
C PRO A 119 -36.69 30.62 -5.18
N THR A 120 -37.88 30.21 -5.60
CA THR A 120 -38.35 30.42 -6.97
C THR A 120 -39.35 31.57 -7.00
N ALA A 121 -39.50 32.24 -8.14
CA ALA A 121 -40.25 33.50 -8.31
C ALA A 121 -41.76 33.44 -8.00
N LYS A 122 -42.26 32.29 -7.53
CA LYS A 122 -43.57 32.12 -6.91
C LYS A 122 -43.33 31.23 -5.69
N ASP A 123 -43.61 31.76 -4.50
CA ASP A 123 -43.49 31.26 -3.11
C ASP A 123 -43.75 29.75 -2.82
N ASN A 124 -43.25 28.83 -3.65
CA ASN A 124 -43.32 27.39 -3.46
C ASN A 124 -41.94 26.86 -3.06
N ARG A 125 -41.87 26.32 -1.85
CA ARG A 125 -40.72 25.58 -1.34
C ARG A 125 -40.71 24.20 -1.98
N VAL A 126 -39.79 23.95 -2.90
CA VAL A 126 -39.53 22.60 -3.43
C VAL A 126 -38.38 22.01 -2.63
N GLY A 127 -38.68 21.02 -1.78
CA GLY A 127 -37.66 20.25 -1.07
C GLY A 127 -36.91 19.36 -2.05
N ILE A 128 -35.58 19.46 -2.07
CA ILE A 128 -34.73 18.56 -2.86
C ILE A 128 -34.63 17.24 -2.10
N GLU A 129 -35.24 16.19 -2.63
CA GLU A 129 -35.12 14.84 -2.09
C GLU A 129 -33.81 14.22 -2.59
N LEU A 130 -32.80 14.16 -1.71
CA LEU A 130 -31.50 13.55 -2.01
C LEU A 130 -31.61 12.02 -1.94
N VAL A 131 -31.64 11.36 -3.11
CA VAL A 131 -31.73 9.89 -3.35
C VAL A 131 -30.56 9.07 -2.74
N GLY A 132 -29.68 9.69 -1.94
CA GLY A 132 -28.50 9.08 -1.31
C GLY A 132 -28.66 8.66 0.16
N ARG A 133 -29.57 9.29 0.92
CA ARG A 133 -29.73 9.05 2.37
C ARG A 133 -30.20 7.62 2.68
N ASP A 134 -31.27 7.17 2.04
CA ASP A 134 -31.83 5.84 2.31
C ASP A 134 -30.91 4.70 1.89
N LYS A 135 -30.08 4.92 0.85
CA LYS A 135 -29.07 3.95 0.41
C LYS A 135 -27.90 3.86 1.39
N ALA A 136 -27.47 4.98 1.98
CA ALA A 136 -26.40 4.99 2.98
C ALA A 136 -26.85 4.35 4.31
N ILE A 137 -28.06 4.68 4.77
CA ILE A 137 -28.66 4.09 5.98
C ILE A 137 -28.88 2.58 5.80
N ASN A 138 -29.40 2.16 4.64
CA ASN A 138 -29.53 0.73 4.35
C ASN A 138 -28.18 0.02 4.18
N ARG A 139 -27.14 0.68 3.66
CA ARG A 139 -25.79 0.08 3.58
C ARG A 139 -25.14 -0.09 4.94
N TYR A 140 -25.30 0.87 5.84
CA TYR A 140 -24.84 0.77 7.23
C TYR A 140 -25.53 -0.39 7.99
N LYS A 141 -26.84 -0.57 7.77
CA LYS A 141 -27.57 -1.75 8.29
C LYS A 141 -27.16 -3.08 7.64
N ASN A 142 -26.48 -3.03 6.49
CA ASN A 142 -26.11 -4.16 5.66
C ASN A 142 -24.59 -4.30 5.47
N LEU A 143 -23.76 -3.84 6.41
CA LEU A 143 -22.30 -4.05 6.35
C LEU A 143 -21.94 -5.53 6.14
N HIS A 144 -22.73 -6.44 6.71
CA HIS A 144 -22.63 -7.89 6.55
C HIS A 144 -22.98 -8.42 5.14
N LEU A 145 -23.42 -7.55 4.22
CA LEU A 145 -23.71 -7.87 2.80
C LEU A 145 -22.70 -7.23 1.84
N LEU A 146 -21.77 -6.39 2.33
CA LEU A 146 -20.80 -5.71 1.48
C LEU A 146 -19.72 -6.69 1.01
N LYS A 147 -19.72 -6.98 -0.29
CA LYS A 147 -18.67 -7.75 -0.94
C LYS A 147 -17.43 -6.94 -1.28
N THR A 148 -17.59 -5.62 -1.42
CA THR A 148 -16.50 -4.70 -1.74
C THR A 148 -16.54 -3.52 -0.78
N VAL A 149 -15.40 -3.23 -0.16
CA VAL A 149 -15.20 -2.05 0.70
C VAL A 149 -13.93 -1.36 0.25
N SER A 150 -14.05 -0.07 -0.07
CA SER A 150 -12.89 0.80 -0.23
C SER A 150 -12.80 1.73 0.98
N LEU A 151 -11.62 1.81 1.57
CA LEU A 151 -11.16 2.70 2.62
C LEU A 151 -9.93 3.47 2.12
N ASP A 152 -9.88 3.75 0.81
CA ASP A 152 -8.83 4.56 0.22
C ASP A 152 -8.72 5.93 0.91
N HIS A 153 -7.50 6.43 1.05
CA HIS A 153 -7.13 7.66 1.77
C HIS A 153 -7.54 7.72 3.25
N SER A 154 -7.82 6.58 3.89
CA SER A 154 -8.28 6.54 5.28
C SER A 154 -7.14 6.45 6.31
N LYS A 155 -7.52 6.38 7.60
CA LYS A 155 -6.59 6.17 8.73
C LYS A 155 -6.51 4.70 9.15
N ALA A 156 -7.08 3.77 8.39
CA ALA A 156 -6.96 2.36 8.67
C ALA A 156 -5.49 1.93 8.65
N GLY A 157 -5.03 1.26 9.71
CA GLY A 157 -3.69 0.68 9.72
C GLY A 157 -3.54 -0.48 10.69
N LYS A 158 -4.64 -0.86 11.36
CA LYS A 158 -4.73 -2.01 12.25
C LYS A 158 -6.01 -2.76 11.95
N VAL A 159 -6.00 -4.08 12.10
CA VAL A 159 -7.21 -4.89 12.01
C VAL A 159 -8.08 -4.68 13.25
N GLY A 160 -7.45 -4.60 14.43
CA GLY A 160 -8.16 -4.53 15.70
C GLY A 160 -8.62 -5.93 16.16
N ASN A 161 -9.84 -6.04 16.66
CA ASN A 161 -10.41 -7.35 17.01
C ASN A 161 -10.84 -8.09 15.74
N ALA A 162 -10.10 -9.14 15.39
CA ALA A 162 -10.34 -9.94 14.19
C ALA A 162 -11.69 -10.67 14.23
N GLU A 163 -12.14 -11.13 15.39
CA GLU A 163 -13.43 -11.84 15.54
C GLU A 163 -14.60 -10.90 15.29
N GLU A 164 -14.59 -9.71 15.92
CA GLU A 164 -15.63 -8.70 15.69
C GLU A 164 -15.65 -8.24 14.22
N THR A 165 -14.47 -8.08 13.63
CA THR A 165 -14.33 -7.72 12.22
C THR A 165 -14.93 -8.78 11.31
N ALA A 166 -14.65 -10.06 11.60
CA ALA A 166 -15.21 -11.18 10.87
C ALA A 166 -16.73 -11.23 10.99
N GLU A 167 -17.31 -10.97 12.16
CA GLU A 167 -18.77 -10.96 12.33
C GLU A 167 -19.45 -9.88 11.46
N LYS A 168 -18.89 -8.67 11.43
CA LYS A 168 -19.44 -7.52 10.69
C LYS A 168 -19.16 -7.58 9.18
N LEU A 169 -18.05 -8.18 8.74
CA LEU A 169 -17.56 -8.16 7.35
C LEU A 169 -17.36 -9.56 6.73
N LYS A 170 -18.07 -10.58 7.23
CA LYS A 170 -17.91 -12.00 6.81
C LYS A 170 -18.01 -12.31 5.31
N VAL A 171 -18.69 -11.47 4.52
CA VAL A 171 -18.87 -11.70 3.06
C VAL A 171 -17.95 -10.84 2.21
N LEU A 172 -17.02 -10.10 2.82
CA LEU A 172 -16.15 -9.18 2.11
C LEU A 172 -15.16 -9.95 1.23
N GLU A 173 -15.30 -9.78 -0.08
CA GLU A 173 -14.45 -10.42 -1.10
C GLU A 173 -13.36 -9.46 -1.60
N GLU A 174 -13.58 -8.15 -1.52
CA GLU A 174 -12.66 -7.14 -2.02
C GLU A 174 -12.47 -6.01 -1.00
N LEU A 175 -11.21 -5.78 -0.62
CA LEU A 175 -10.82 -4.70 0.29
C LEU A 175 -9.80 -3.80 -0.38
N ASP A 176 -10.09 -2.51 -0.41
CA ASP A 176 -9.14 -1.49 -0.82
C ASP A 176 -8.80 -0.63 0.39
N VAL A 177 -7.56 -0.70 0.84
CA VAL A 177 -6.97 0.11 1.91
C VAL A 177 -5.78 0.89 1.36
N SER A 178 -5.87 1.31 0.09
CA SER A 178 -4.87 2.17 -0.53
C SER A 178 -4.72 3.49 0.23
N HIS A 179 -3.52 4.07 0.19
CA HIS A 179 -3.20 5.35 0.83
C HIS A 179 -3.61 5.41 2.32
N SER A 180 -3.33 4.32 3.04
CA SER A 180 -3.70 4.17 4.46
C SER A 180 -2.46 4.03 5.35
N LEU A 181 -2.67 3.69 6.63
CA LEU A 181 -1.65 3.62 7.68
C LEU A 181 -1.15 2.19 7.94
N PHE A 182 -1.44 1.22 7.07
CA PHE A 182 -0.82 -0.11 7.16
C PHE A 182 0.69 0.00 6.91
N SER A 183 1.49 -0.37 7.92
CA SER A 183 2.94 -0.29 7.88
C SER A 183 3.65 -1.62 8.06
N ASP A 184 2.95 -2.69 8.45
CA ASP A 184 3.54 -4.01 8.74
C ASP A 184 2.76 -5.11 8.02
N TRP A 185 3.47 -5.99 7.33
CA TRP A 185 2.88 -7.13 6.64
C TRP A 185 2.24 -8.14 7.61
N MET A 186 2.71 -8.25 8.86
CA MET A 186 2.04 -9.11 9.85
C MET A 186 0.65 -8.59 10.21
N GLU A 187 0.42 -7.27 10.15
CA GLU A 187 -0.91 -6.69 10.29
C GLU A 187 -1.77 -6.95 9.05
N VAL A 188 -1.14 -7.04 7.86
CA VAL A 188 -1.80 -7.48 6.62
C VAL A 188 -2.22 -8.95 6.73
N GLU A 189 -1.38 -9.86 7.24
CA GLU A 189 -1.77 -11.27 7.43
C GLU A 189 -2.97 -11.43 8.38
N LYS A 190 -3.11 -10.56 9.41
CA LYS A 190 -4.29 -10.55 10.28
C LYS A 190 -5.59 -10.23 9.55
N LEU A 191 -5.54 -9.53 8.40
CA LEU A 191 -6.73 -9.33 7.58
C LEU A 191 -7.28 -10.65 7.07
N GLY A 192 -6.43 -11.64 6.78
CA GLY A 192 -6.90 -12.96 6.35
C GLY A 192 -7.64 -13.73 7.46
N LEU A 193 -7.28 -13.50 8.72
CA LEU A 193 -8.01 -14.03 9.88
C LEU A 193 -9.36 -13.35 10.04
N ALA A 194 -9.39 -12.02 9.89
CA ALA A 194 -10.59 -11.22 10.02
C ALA A 194 -11.55 -11.35 8.81
N LEU A 195 -11.03 -11.66 7.62
CA LEU A 195 -11.75 -11.64 6.35
C LEU A 195 -11.45 -12.93 5.56
N PRO A 196 -11.99 -14.09 5.98
CA PRO A 196 -11.67 -15.38 5.38
C PRO A 196 -12.17 -15.53 3.94
N THR A 197 -13.09 -14.68 3.48
CA THR A 197 -13.64 -14.67 2.11
C THR A 197 -12.92 -13.70 1.17
N LEU A 198 -11.90 -12.99 1.65
CA LEU A 198 -11.18 -11.97 0.89
C LEU A 198 -10.42 -12.57 -0.30
N ARG A 199 -10.70 -12.07 -1.51
CA ARG A 199 -10.09 -12.51 -2.79
C ARG A 199 -9.25 -11.42 -3.45
N ALA A 200 -9.59 -10.15 -3.24
CA ALA A 200 -8.83 -9.03 -3.77
C ALA A 200 -8.45 -8.05 -2.66
N LEU A 201 -7.17 -7.68 -2.62
CA LEU A 201 -6.64 -6.73 -1.65
C LEU A 201 -5.81 -5.65 -2.34
N GLN A 202 -6.16 -4.39 -2.11
CA GLN A 202 -5.40 -3.24 -2.60
C GLN A 202 -4.73 -2.52 -1.43
N LEU A 203 -3.42 -2.40 -1.51
CA LEU A 203 -2.52 -1.77 -0.53
C LEU A 203 -1.66 -0.69 -1.22
N ASN A 204 -2.19 -0.08 -2.30
CA ASN A 204 -1.43 0.87 -3.08
C ASN A 204 -1.03 2.07 -2.20
N ARG A 205 0.16 2.64 -2.40
CA ARG A 205 0.65 3.79 -1.61
C ARG A 205 0.73 3.54 -0.09
N CYS A 206 0.86 2.28 0.33
CA CYS A 206 1.22 1.94 1.71
C CYS A 206 2.73 1.63 1.79
N ARG A 207 3.42 2.18 2.81
CA ARG A 207 4.83 1.85 3.09
C ARG A 207 4.89 0.69 4.09
N ILE A 208 4.86 -0.54 3.57
CA ILE A 208 4.76 -1.76 4.37
C ILE A 208 6.14 -2.39 4.55
N SER A 209 6.52 -2.71 5.79
CA SER A 209 7.69 -3.54 6.08
C SER A 209 7.32 -5.01 6.10
N LEU A 210 8.21 -5.86 5.57
CA LEU A 210 8.12 -7.31 5.73
C LEU A 210 8.87 -7.75 6.98
N PRO A 211 8.43 -8.83 7.66
CA PRO A 211 9.19 -9.43 8.75
C PRO A 211 10.49 -10.06 8.24
N ALA A 212 11.48 -10.23 9.12
CA ALA A 212 12.74 -10.89 8.78
C ALA A 212 12.53 -12.36 8.34
N ALA A 213 11.52 -13.02 8.88
CA ALA A 213 11.06 -14.34 8.47
C ALA A 213 9.55 -14.44 8.67
N PHE A 214 8.86 -15.11 7.76
CA PHE A 214 7.45 -15.43 7.92
C PHE A 214 7.24 -16.59 8.91
N PRO A 215 6.10 -16.64 9.62
CA PRO A 215 5.72 -17.80 10.40
C PRO A 215 5.63 -19.07 9.53
N VAL A 216 5.88 -20.23 10.15
CA VAL A 216 5.87 -21.53 9.46
C VAL A 216 4.44 -21.94 9.06
N GLU A 217 3.45 -21.48 9.81
CA GLU A 217 2.04 -21.71 9.56
C GLU A 217 1.63 -21.14 8.20
N ALA A 218 0.65 -21.75 7.54
CA ALA A 218 0.11 -21.25 6.28
C ALA A 218 -0.49 -19.84 6.46
N SER A 219 -0.40 -19.01 5.42
CA SER A 219 -0.92 -17.64 5.50
C SER A 219 -2.44 -17.65 5.60
N PRO A 220 -3.03 -16.85 6.51
CA PRO A 220 -4.47 -16.59 6.54
C PRO A 220 -5.00 -15.94 5.26
N LEU A 221 -4.11 -15.42 4.40
CA LEU A 221 -4.43 -14.83 3.10
C LEU A 221 -4.28 -15.82 1.93
N SER A 222 -4.15 -17.12 2.20
CA SER A 222 -3.88 -18.13 1.16
C SER A 222 -4.94 -18.22 0.06
N GLN A 223 -6.17 -17.76 0.30
CA GLN A 223 -7.25 -17.67 -0.70
C GLN A 223 -7.15 -16.47 -1.66
N LEU A 224 -6.24 -15.53 -1.43
CA LEU A 224 -6.17 -14.28 -2.19
C LEU A 224 -5.84 -14.56 -3.67
N LYS A 225 -6.58 -13.91 -4.56
CA LYS A 225 -6.48 -14.05 -6.01
C LYS A 225 -5.87 -12.82 -6.67
N VAL A 226 -6.09 -11.64 -6.09
CA VAL A 226 -5.60 -10.38 -6.64
C VAL A 226 -4.96 -9.58 -5.52
N ILE A 227 -3.75 -9.08 -5.78
CA ILE A 227 -3.09 -8.13 -4.89
C ILE A 227 -2.55 -6.93 -5.67
N ALA A 228 -2.79 -5.74 -5.16
CA ALA A 228 -2.24 -4.50 -5.70
C ALA A 228 -1.34 -3.82 -4.66
N LEU A 229 -0.07 -3.64 -5.03
CA LEU A 229 1.02 -3.05 -4.24
C LEU A 229 1.67 -1.91 -5.02
N ASN A 230 0.88 -1.15 -5.79
CA ASN A 230 1.38 -0.05 -6.61
C ASN A 230 1.90 1.09 -5.71
N ARG A 231 3.02 1.71 -6.07
CA ARG A 231 3.60 2.86 -5.34
C ARG A 231 3.84 2.58 -3.85
N THR A 232 4.19 1.35 -3.49
CA THR A 232 4.55 0.95 -2.12
C THR A 232 6.05 1.11 -1.84
N GLY A 233 6.87 1.19 -2.89
CA GLY A 233 8.33 1.28 -2.79
C GLY A 233 9.01 -0.03 -2.41
N LEU A 234 8.27 -1.15 -2.45
CA LEU A 234 8.82 -2.49 -2.24
C LEU A 234 9.72 -2.89 -3.41
N SER A 235 10.85 -3.53 -3.11
CA SER A 235 11.66 -4.18 -4.15
C SER A 235 10.95 -5.43 -4.70
N PHE A 236 11.37 -5.88 -5.89
CA PHE A 236 10.77 -7.06 -6.49
C PHE A 236 10.99 -8.33 -5.63
N LYS A 237 12.16 -8.48 -5.02
CA LYS A 237 12.41 -9.55 -4.04
C LYS A 237 11.49 -9.49 -2.83
N GLN A 238 11.19 -8.31 -2.30
CA GLN A 238 10.24 -8.16 -1.20
C GLN A 238 8.82 -8.55 -1.63
N VAL A 239 8.38 -8.13 -2.82
CA VAL A 239 7.10 -8.56 -3.40
C VAL A 239 7.06 -10.08 -3.55
N CYS A 240 8.10 -10.70 -4.12
CA CYS A 240 8.16 -12.15 -4.27
C CYS A 240 8.12 -12.86 -2.91
N THR A 241 8.86 -12.35 -1.92
CA THR A 241 8.87 -12.89 -0.56
C THR A 241 7.47 -12.88 0.06
N ALA A 242 6.73 -11.77 -0.07
CA ALA A 242 5.32 -11.72 0.32
C ALA A 242 4.45 -12.70 -0.47
N CYS A 243 4.65 -12.81 -1.80
CA CYS A 243 3.84 -13.69 -2.65
C CYS A 243 4.06 -15.19 -2.40
N THR A 244 5.18 -15.60 -1.79
CA THR A 244 5.37 -17.00 -1.34
C THR A 244 4.27 -17.47 -0.38
N ARG A 245 3.62 -16.52 0.30
CA ARG A 245 2.50 -16.74 1.24
C ARG A 245 1.13 -16.83 0.55
N LEU A 246 1.06 -16.53 -0.75
CA LEU A 246 -0.17 -16.38 -1.53
C LEU A 246 -0.24 -17.41 -2.67
N PRO A 247 -0.33 -18.71 -2.37
CA PRO A 247 -0.21 -19.78 -3.38
C PRO A 247 -1.29 -19.75 -4.46
N GLN A 248 -2.42 -19.10 -4.21
CA GLN A 248 -3.55 -19.01 -5.14
C GLN A 248 -3.60 -17.72 -5.96
N LEU A 249 -2.58 -16.86 -5.87
CA LEU A 249 -2.56 -15.55 -6.51
C LEU A 249 -2.60 -15.66 -8.05
N GLU A 250 -3.50 -14.92 -8.67
CA GLU A 250 -3.70 -14.93 -10.12
C GLU A 250 -3.32 -13.60 -10.78
N ALA A 251 -3.46 -12.48 -10.07
CA ALA A 251 -3.07 -11.16 -10.58
C ALA A 251 -2.26 -10.38 -9.55
N LEU A 252 -1.13 -9.83 -10.01
CA LEU A 252 -0.20 -9.04 -9.22
C LEU A 252 -0.01 -7.67 -9.88
N HIS A 253 -0.33 -6.60 -9.16
CA HIS A 253 -0.07 -5.23 -9.60
C HIS A 253 1.01 -4.59 -8.73
N ILE A 254 2.12 -4.20 -9.36
CA ILE A 254 3.29 -3.58 -8.73
C ILE A 254 3.80 -2.40 -9.55
N ALA A 255 2.87 -1.68 -10.17
CA ALA A 255 3.14 -0.50 -10.97
C ALA A 255 3.73 0.64 -10.12
N ASN A 256 4.58 1.46 -10.74
CA ASN A 256 5.13 2.68 -10.15
C ASN A 256 5.88 2.46 -8.82
N ASN A 257 6.65 1.38 -8.71
CA ASN A 257 7.48 1.05 -7.54
C ASN A 257 8.97 1.36 -7.72
N GLN A 258 9.36 2.01 -8.82
CA GLN A 258 10.75 2.31 -9.16
C GLN A 258 11.61 1.05 -9.29
N LEU A 259 11.00 -0.06 -9.73
CA LEU A 259 11.71 -1.32 -9.90
C LEU A 259 12.73 -1.20 -11.03
N THR A 260 13.96 -1.61 -10.76
CA THR A 260 15.06 -1.66 -11.74
C THR A 260 15.55 -3.09 -11.94
N ASN A 261 15.72 -3.84 -10.84
CA ASN A 261 16.21 -5.22 -10.84
C ASN A 261 15.11 -6.18 -10.39
N LEU A 262 14.92 -7.27 -11.14
CA LEU A 262 14.06 -8.41 -10.81
C LEU A 262 14.87 -9.67 -10.50
N SER A 263 16.11 -9.74 -11.01
CA SER A 263 17.00 -10.89 -10.91
C SER A 263 17.45 -11.20 -9.47
N ASP A 264 17.29 -10.26 -8.55
CA ASP A 264 17.53 -10.44 -7.11
C ASP A 264 16.57 -11.45 -6.44
N ALA A 265 15.47 -11.77 -7.11
CA ALA A 265 14.45 -12.73 -6.69
C ALA A 265 14.48 -14.04 -7.49
N ALA A 266 15.47 -14.26 -8.36
CA ALA A 266 15.50 -15.40 -9.28
C ALA A 266 15.42 -16.78 -8.58
N ASP A 267 15.89 -16.86 -7.33
CA ASP A 267 15.84 -18.07 -6.49
C ASP A 267 14.45 -18.41 -5.98
N ILE A 268 13.54 -17.42 -5.87
CA ILE A 268 12.21 -17.59 -5.27
C ILE A 268 11.05 -17.30 -6.23
N VAL A 269 11.29 -16.58 -7.33
CA VAL A 269 10.24 -16.05 -8.23
C VAL A 269 9.31 -17.14 -8.75
N ASN A 270 9.85 -18.30 -9.16
CA ASN A 270 9.05 -19.40 -9.70
C ASN A 270 8.13 -20.03 -8.66
N ALA A 271 8.57 -20.10 -7.39
CA ALA A 271 7.73 -20.58 -6.29
C ALA A 271 6.72 -19.52 -5.87
N ALA A 272 7.14 -18.25 -5.80
CA ALA A 272 6.32 -17.13 -5.37
C ALA A 272 5.16 -16.82 -6.33
N LEU A 273 5.40 -16.93 -7.64
CA LEU A 273 4.46 -16.47 -8.67
C LEU A 273 3.95 -17.63 -9.57
N ALA A 274 4.04 -18.88 -9.09
CA ALA A 274 3.69 -20.07 -9.87
C ALA A 274 2.26 -20.07 -10.43
N SER A 275 1.30 -19.49 -9.70
CA SER A 275 -0.12 -19.42 -10.04
C SER A 275 -0.52 -18.14 -10.79
N VAL A 276 0.40 -17.17 -10.88
CA VAL A 276 0.10 -15.83 -11.40
C VAL A 276 -0.06 -15.87 -12.92
N LYS A 277 -1.14 -15.24 -13.38
CA LYS A 277 -1.52 -15.13 -14.79
C LYS A 277 -1.33 -13.72 -15.33
N VAL A 278 -1.45 -12.72 -14.48
CA VAL A 278 -1.33 -11.30 -14.85
C VAL A 278 -0.32 -10.64 -13.95
N ILE A 279 0.70 -10.02 -14.55
CA ILE A 279 1.64 -9.16 -13.85
C ILE A 279 1.60 -7.78 -14.49
N ASP A 280 1.38 -6.77 -13.65
CA ASP A 280 1.39 -5.37 -14.02
C ASP A 280 2.56 -4.65 -13.34
N MET A 281 3.55 -4.27 -14.15
CA MET A 281 4.74 -3.51 -13.73
C MET A 281 4.83 -2.16 -14.47
N ASP A 282 3.69 -1.58 -14.84
CA ASP A 282 3.61 -0.27 -15.49
C ASP A 282 4.36 0.83 -14.70
N GLY A 283 5.01 1.76 -15.40
CA GLY A 283 5.62 2.95 -14.80
C GLY A 283 6.78 2.65 -13.85
N ASN A 284 7.56 1.58 -14.10
CA ASN A 284 8.78 1.26 -13.34
C ASN A 284 10.04 1.76 -14.08
N GLU A 285 11.23 1.36 -13.62
CA GLU A 285 12.51 1.83 -14.15
C GLU A 285 13.35 0.71 -14.78
N ILE A 286 12.69 -0.37 -15.22
CA ILE A 286 13.36 -1.52 -15.81
C ILE A 286 13.94 -1.11 -17.16
N SER A 287 15.25 -1.29 -17.33
CA SER A 287 15.99 -0.83 -18.51
C SER A 287 16.59 -1.94 -19.35
N GLU A 288 16.78 -3.13 -18.78
CA GLU A 288 17.38 -4.29 -19.46
C GLU A 288 16.40 -5.46 -19.53
N TRP A 289 16.27 -6.09 -20.71
CA TRP A 289 15.39 -7.25 -20.89
C TRP A 289 15.79 -8.45 -20.02
N ARG A 290 17.07 -8.59 -19.67
CA ARG A 290 17.56 -9.65 -18.78
C ARG A 290 16.83 -9.68 -17.43
N GLU A 291 16.43 -8.51 -16.92
CA GLU A 291 15.64 -8.43 -15.70
C GLU A 291 14.24 -9.02 -15.92
N VAL A 292 13.59 -8.66 -17.03
CA VAL A 292 12.29 -9.22 -17.45
C VAL A 292 12.35 -10.73 -17.64
N ALA A 293 13.45 -11.25 -18.20
CA ALA A 293 13.67 -12.68 -18.42
C ALA A 293 13.64 -13.52 -17.13
N THR A 294 13.77 -12.91 -15.96
CA THR A 294 13.54 -13.55 -14.65
C THR A 294 12.12 -14.16 -14.55
N LEU A 295 11.15 -13.60 -15.28
CA LEU A 295 9.76 -14.06 -15.33
C LEU A 295 9.50 -15.10 -16.43
N ALA A 296 10.49 -15.40 -17.28
CA ALA A 296 10.30 -16.16 -18.52
C ALA A 296 9.80 -17.60 -18.29
N LYS A 297 10.09 -18.18 -17.12
CA LYS A 297 9.73 -19.56 -16.78
C LYS A 297 8.45 -19.67 -15.94
N LEU A 298 7.71 -18.56 -15.73
CA LEU A 298 6.43 -18.60 -15.05
C LEU A 298 5.41 -19.38 -15.89
N PRO A 299 4.87 -20.51 -15.39
CA PRO A 299 4.16 -21.48 -16.22
C PRO A 299 2.75 -21.01 -16.63
N ASN A 300 2.18 -20.05 -15.91
CA ASN A 300 0.80 -19.59 -16.08
C ASN A 300 0.69 -18.13 -16.52
N LEU A 301 1.81 -17.43 -16.73
CA LEU A 301 1.81 -16.00 -17.05
C LEU A 301 1.27 -15.76 -18.47
N LYS A 302 0.08 -15.17 -18.54
CA LYS A 302 -0.64 -14.86 -19.78
C LYS A 302 -0.53 -13.40 -20.19
N LYS A 303 -0.46 -12.49 -19.21
CA LYS A 303 -0.40 -11.05 -19.48
C LYS A 303 0.71 -10.39 -18.68
N LEU A 304 1.57 -9.66 -19.38
CA LEU A 304 2.66 -8.89 -18.80
C LEU A 304 2.59 -7.44 -19.29
N ILE A 305 2.38 -6.51 -18.36
CA ILE A 305 2.38 -5.08 -18.63
C ILE A 305 3.70 -4.48 -18.13
N LEU A 306 4.47 -3.94 -19.06
CA LEU A 306 5.76 -3.27 -18.86
C LEU A 306 5.74 -1.87 -19.48
N SER A 307 4.54 -1.28 -19.60
CA SER A 307 4.41 0.06 -20.17
C SER A 307 5.11 1.11 -19.30
N ASP A 308 5.52 2.21 -19.92
CA ASP A 308 6.23 3.33 -19.27
C ASP A 308 7.45 2.89 -18.42
N ASN A 309 8.25 1.96 -18.96
CA ASN A 309 9.55 1.56 -18.42
C ASN A 309 10.70 2.20 -19.24
N LYS A 310 11.95 1.73 -19.04
CA LYS A 310 13.16 2.26 -19.67
C LYS A 310 13.83 1.28 -20.64
N LEU A 311 13.12 0.23 -21.08
CA LEU A 311 13.67 -0.81 -21.95
C LEU A 311 14.12 -0.22 -23.29
N THR A 312 15.28 -0.66 -23.78
CA THR A 312 15.81 -0.27 -25.10
C THR A 312 15.73 -1.37 -26.15
N ASP A 313 15.55 -2.61 -25.71
CA ASP A 313 15.45 -3.80 -26.54
C ASP A 313 14.64 -4.90 -25.85
N VAL A 314 14.35 -5.94 -26.63
CA VAL A 314 13.75 -7.19 -26.19
C VAL A 314 14.69 -8.31 -26.62
N GLU A 315 15.09 -9.18 -25.70
CA GLU A 315 16.03 -10.29 -25.93
C GLU A 315 15.42 -11.63 -25.46
N ALA A 316 14.19 -11.92 -25.88
CA ALA A 316 13.53 -13.20 -25.58
C ALA A 316 14.18 -14.36 -26.34
N GLU A 317 14.38 -15.50 -25.69
CA GLU A 317 14.84 -16.75 -26.31
C GLU A 317 13.68 -17.69 -26.66
N GLU A 318 13.93 -18.70 -27.50
CA GLU A 318 12.91 -19.69 -27.81
C GLU A 318 12.46 -20.45 -26.55
N GLY A 319 11.15 -20.43 -26.29
CA GLY A 319 10.56 -21.11 -25.13
C GLY A 319 10.50 -20.24 -23.87
N ASP A 320 10.99 -19.01 -23.92
CA ASP A 320 10.64 -18.01 -22.91
C ASP A 320 9.18 -17.61 -23.00
N PHE A 321 8.57 -17.34 -21.85
CA PHE A 321 7.19 -16.85 -21.75
C PHE A 321 6.19 -17.76 -22.48
N ALA A 322 6.32 -19.08 -22.25
CA ALA A 322 5.62 -20.10 -23.01
C ALA A 322 4.07 -20.02 -22.95
N ALA A 323 3.50 -19.33 -21.96
CA ALA A 323 2.06 -19.12 -21.80
C ALA A 323 1.59 -17.68 -22.13
N LEU A 324 2.50 -16.79 -22.54
CA LEU A 324 2.22 -15.37 -22.68
C LEU A 324 1.39 -15.08 -23.93
N GLU A 325 0.24 -14.44 -23.70
CA GLU A 325 -0.77 -14.08 -24.70
C GLU A 325 -0.79 -12.58 -24.99
N ASN A 326 -0.45 -11.74 -24.00
CA ASN A 326 -0.48 -10.28 -24.11
C ASN A 326 0.77 -9.65 -23.48
N LEU A 327 1.45 -8.80 -24.25
CA LEU A 327 2.63 -8.06 -23.83
C LEU A 327 2.46 -6.57 -24.13
N SER A 328 2.59 -5.71 -23.12
CA SER A 328 2.50 -4.26 -23.31
C SER A 328 3.83 -3.59 -22.97
N LEU A 329 4.46 -3.01 -23.98
CA LEU A 329 5.76 -2.32 -23.97
C LEU A 329 5.64 -0.84 -24.36
N SER A 330 4.44 -0.32 -24.57
CA SER A 330 4.21 1.10 -24.86
C SER A 330 4.92 2.03 -23.87
N GLY A 331 5.46 3.16 -24.35
CA GLY A 331 6.18 4.11 -23.49
C GLY A 331 7.61 3.71 -23.11
N ASN A 332 8.15 2.60 -23.62
CA ASN A 332 9.57 2.28 -23.54
C ASN A 332 10.41 2.99 -24.62
N LYS A 333 11.72 2.78 -24.62
CA LYS A 333 12.69 3.36 -25.55
C LYS A 333 13.19 2.35 -26.57
N LEU A 334 12.27 1.50 -27.05
CA LEU A 334 12.61 0.38 -27.93
C LEU A 334 13.02 0.86 -29.32
N ASP A 335 14.13 0.31 -29.82
CA ASP A 335 14.51 0.42 -31.22
C ASP A 335 13.91 -0.76 -32.01
N ASP A 336 13.06 -0.49 -32.99
CA ASP A 336 12.29 -1.49 -33.76
C ASP A 336 13.13 -2.69 -34.26
N TRP A 337 14.34 -2.43 -34.76
CA TRP A 337 15.20 -3.45 -35.35
C TRP A 337 15.71 -4.48 -34.33
N LYS A 338 15.93 -4.08 -33.07
CA LYS A 338 16.41 -4.98 -32.00
C LYS A 338 15.32 -5.90 -31.49
N CYS A 339 14.07 -5.47 -31.60
CA CYS A 339 12.93 -6.20 -31.03
C CYS A 339 12.32 -7.19 -32.03
N THR A 340 12.53 -6.99 -33.34
CA THR A 340 11.80 -7.73 -34.38
C THR A 340 11.98 -9.24 -34.31
N ILE A 341 13.22 -9.74 -34.19
CA ILE A 341 13.49 -11.19 -34.13
C ILE A 341 13.07 -11.79 -32.78
N PRO A 342 13.44 -11.23 -31.62
CA PRO A 342 13.06 -11.78 -30.33
C PRO A 342 11.55 -11.85 -30.10
N MET A 343 10.79 -10.89 -30.67
CA MET A 343 9.33 -10.92 -30.63
C MET A 343 8.71 -12.16 -31.33
N LEU A 344 9.43 -12.80 -32.26
CA LEU A 344 8.96 -14.03 -32.92
C LEU A 344 9.02 -15.26 -31.99
N HIS A 345 9.76 -15.19 -30.89
CA HIS A 345 9.87 -16.31 -29.95
C HIS A 345 8.64 -16.45 -29.03
N PHE A 346 7.78 -15.43 -28.94
CA PHE A 346 6.51 -15.51 -28.21
C PHE A 346 5.45 -16.25 -29.04
N LYS A 347 5.37 -17.57 -28.87
CA LYS A 347 4.53 -18.46 -29.70
C LYS A 347 3.02 -18.19 -29.62
N HIS A 348 2.55 -17.61 -28.52
CA HIS A 348 1.12 -17.44 -28.22
C HIS A 348 0.68 -15.97 -28.16
N LEU A 349 1.54 -15.04 -28.55
CA LEU A 349 1.26 -13.62 -28.43
C LEU A 349 0.16 -13.19 -29.41
N THR A 350 -0.93 -12.66 -28.87
CA THR A 350 -2.08 -12.15 -29.62
C THR A 350 -2.09 -10.63 -29.71
N GLU A 351 -1.52 -9.96 -28.71
CA GLU A 351 -1.45 -8.51 -28.63
C GLU A 351 -0.08 -8.08 -28.11
N ALA A 352 0.61 -7.26 -28.91
CA ALA A 352 1.84 -6.55 -28.56
C ALA A 352 1.60 -5.06 -28.81
N LYS A 353 1.79 -4.22 -27.79
CA LYS A 353 1.53 -2.77 -27.86
C LYS A 353 2.65 -1.95 -27.26
#